data_AF-A0A486PSK7-F1
#
_entry.id   AF-A0A486PSK7-F1
#
_cell.length_a   1.000
_cell.length_b   1.000
_cell.length_c   1.000
_cell.angle_alpha   90.00
_cell.angle_beta   90.00
_cell.angle_gamma   90.00
#
_symmetry.space_group_name_H-M   'P 1'
#
loop_
_entity.id
_entity.type
_entity.pdbx_description
1 polymer ?
#
loop_
_entity_poly.entity_id
_entity_poly.type
_entity_poly.pdbx_seq_one_letter_code
_entity_poly.pdbx_strand_id
1 'polypeptide(L)'
;MADSETSGVLAIVQKVAKPLYSIVKITGPFIMAQSKTAVENYSDFKLNKSRLEAISTLLQEEVKNISSDRAMLREKIINSSGVERVRAQEDYNLLTKEINKLSTIDKIKNFIGDDDIIDNDKEIADSWINKFNELASSLNEEWRKQLLAKAFALELKKSGTINILTLNSIASFDENTFKLFGFLVNSSIRMYEVNCLPPVDKNVEFSIDGKIKKLSTIEYELGHLNLIELSNNNFINIENREIYLRYGRRVLKIKYTREQVPEAHRILANVFTPLGNSIANLYTRHLNDFGNDNFEKFLRIATKKGYICQEIEMSQQLYSELGN
;
A
#
# COMPACT_ATOMS: atom_id res chain seq x y z
N MET A 1 -38.33 27.88 -21.16
CA MET A 1 -37.04 27.44 -21.72
C MET A 1 -35.95 27.95 -20.81
N ALA A 2 -35.63 27.19 -19.76
CA ALA A 2 -34.52 27.45 -18.84
C ALA A 2 -34.39 26.19 -17.96
N ASP A 3 -33.80 25.11 -18.48
CA ASP A 3 -33.55 23.89 -17.68
C ASP A 3 -32.49 22.94 -18.30
N SER A 4 -31.73 23.35 -19.33
CA SER A 4 -30.80 22.43 -20.03
C SER A 4 -29.31 22.71 -19.85
N GLU A 5 -28.91 23.82 -19.21
CA GLU A 5 -27.47 24.19 -19.11
C GLU A 5 -26.82 23.81 -17.76
N THR A 6 -27.59 23.71 -16.67
CA THR A 6 -27.07 23.31 -15.34
C THR A 6 -26.76 21.81 -15.24
N SER A 7 -27.41 20.97 -16.05
CA SER A 7 -27.19 19.51 -16.07
C SER A 7 -25.84 19.12 -16.70
N GLY A 8 -25.35 19.89 -17.69
CA GLY A 8 -24.09 19.59 -18.38
C GLY A 8 -22.84 19.87 -17.54
N VAL A 9 -22.87 20.94 -16.73
CA VAL A 9 -21.74 21.32 -15.86
C VAL A 9 -21.57 20.33 -14.71
N LEU A 10 -22.68 19.88 -14.09
CA LEU A 10 -22.67 18.87 -13.03
C LEU A 10 -22.12 17.52 -13.51
N ALA A 11 -22.43 17.10 -14.73
CA ALA A 11 -21.94 15.84 -15.30
C ALA A 11 -20.44 15.87 -15.64
N ILE A 12 -19.93 17.02 -16.11
CA ILE A 12 -18.49 17.22 -16.39
C ILE A 12 -17.70 17.33 -15.07
N VAL A 13 -18.25 18.01 -14.06
CA VAL A 13 -17.70 18.07 -12.71
C VAL A 13 -17.70 16.68 -12.08
N GLN A 14 -18.77 15.89 -12.20
CA GLN A 14 -18.82 14.51 -11.69
C GLN A 14 -17.82 13.57 -12.36
N LYS A 15 -17.37 13.84 -13.60
CA LYS A 15 -16.41 12.98 -14.29
C LYS A 15 -14.96 13.24 -13.88
N VAL A 16 -14.64 14.45 -13.43
CA VAL A 16 -13.29 14.89 -13.02
C VAL A 16 -13.17 15.03 -11.48
N ALA A 17 -14.28 15.12 -10.75
CA ALA A 17 -14.32 15.27 -9.30
C ALA A 17 -14.53 13.97 -8.52
N LYS A 18 -14.54 12.80 -9.16
CA LYS A 18 -14.75 11.50 -8.47
C LYS A 18 -13.73 11.25 -7.35
N PRO A 19 -12.42 11.49 -7.53
CA PRO A 19 -11.44 11.31 -6.46
C PRO A 19 -11.72 12.21 -5.25
N LEU A 20 -12.16 13.44 -5.52
CA LEU A 20 -12.55 14.39 -4.48
C LEU A 20 -13.82 13.97 -3.79
N TYR A 21 -14.79 13.43 -4.53
CA TYR A 21 -16.02 12.93 -3.95
C TYR A 21 -15.76 11.78 -2.98
N SER A 22 -14.85 10.85 -3.30
CA SER A 22 -14.45 9.79 -2.36
C SER A 22 -13.75 10.33 -1.11
N ILE A 23 -12.90 11.36 -1.24
CA ILE A 23 -12.26 12.01 -0.08
C ILE A 23 -13.28 12.81 0.73
N VAL A 24 -14.13 13.59 0.08
CA VAL A 24 -15.24 14.32 0.70
C VAL A 24 -16.22 13.33 1.33
N LYS A 25 -16.40 12.11 0.83
CA LYS A 25 -17.23 11.11 1.53
C LYS A 25 -16.61 10.67 2.85
N ILE A 26 -15.29 10.68 2.92
CA ILE A 26 -14.50 10.23 4.07
C ILE A 26 -14.32 11.34 5.11
N THR A 27 -14.15 12.58 4.66
CA THR A 27 -13.95 13.78 5.50
C THR A 27 -15.22 14.65 5.59
N GLY A 28 -16.30 14.28 4.89
CA GLY A 28 -17.48 15.10 4.61
C GLY A 28 -18.30 15.55 5.79
N PRO A 29 -18.52 14.70 6.81
CA PRO A 29 -19.16 15.14 8.05
C PRO A 29 -18.44 16.35 8.67
N PHE A 30 -17.15 16.52 8.39
CA PHE A 30 -16.31 17.56 8.93
C PHE A 30 -16.10 18.75 7.97
N ILE A 31 -15.78 18.52 6.68
CA ILE A 31 -15.65 19.61 5.69
C ILE A 31 -16.95 20.42 5.61
N MET A 32 -18.12 19.75 5.64
CA MET A 32 -19.40 20.47 5.61
C MET A 32 -19.68 21.26 6.90
N ALA A 33 -19.11 20.87 8.04
CA ALA A 33 -19.28 21.59 9.31
C ALA A 33 -18.49 22.91 9.36
N GLN A 34 -17.39 23.04 8.62
CA GLN A 34 -16.58 24.27 8.55
C GLN A 34 -16.77 25.08 7.25
N SER A 35 -17.34 24.49 6.20
CA SER A 35 -17.38 25.07 4.87
C SER A 35 -18.75 25.62 4.47
N LYS A 36 -19.08 26.83 4.94
CA LYS A 36 -19.95 27.72 4.16
C LYS A 36 -19.14 28.60 3.20
N THR A 37 -17.85 28.79 3.48
CA THR A 37 -16.95 29.71 2.77
C THR A 37 -16.01 29.02 1.77
N ALA A 38 -15.71 27.72 1.94
CA ALA A 38 -14.77 27.02 1.04
C ALA A 38 -15.42 26.54 -0.28
N VAL A 39 -16.75 26.58 -0.38
CA VAL A 39 -17.53 26.20 -1.57
C VAL A 39 -17.43 27.23 -2.70
N GLU A 40 -17.18 28.52 -2.39
CA GLU A 40 -17.22 29.61 -3.38
C GLU A 40 -15.95 29.74 -4.24
N ASN A 41 -14.81 29.15 -3.83
CA ASN A 41 -13.53 29.23 -4.54
C ASN A 41 -13.29 28.10 -5.57
N TYR A 42 -14.35 27.42 -6.02
CA TYR A 42 -14.26 26.17 -6.78
C TYR A 42 -13.95 26.33 -8.29
N SER A 43 -13.96 27.57 -8.82
CA SER A 43 -14.13 27.78 -10.27
C SER A 43 -12.88 27.70 -11.15
N ASP A 44 -11.65 27.71 -10.61
CA ASP A 44 -10.44 27.70 -11.44
C ASP A 44 -9.48 26.59 -11.03
N PHE A 45 -9.64 25.38 -11.58
CA PHE A 45 -8.85 24.27 -11.05
C PHE A 45 -8.32 23.21 -12.05
N LYS A 46 -7.03 23.36 -12.43
CA LYS A 46 -6.12 22.28 -12.90
C LYS A 46 -5.58 21.44 -11.72
N LEU A 47 -6.43 20.69 -11.01
CA LEU A 47 -6.05 20.20 -9.68
C LEU A 47 -6.50 18.76 -9.38
N ASN A 48 -5.52 17.87 -9.25
CA ASN A 48 -5.68 16.70 -8.40
C ASN A 48 -4.73 16.79 -7.21
N LYS A 49 -3.40 16.87 -7.41
CA LYS A 49 -2.44 16.99 -6.30
C LYS A 49 -2.60 18.27 -5.48
N SER A 50 -2.63 19.46 -6.10
CA SER A 50 -2.77 20.71 -5.33
C SER A 50 -4.12 20.80 -4.59
N ARG A 51 -5.15 20.08 -5.04
CA ARG A 51 -6.44 19.96 -4.32
C ARG A 51 -6.28 19.07 -3.10
N LEU A 52 -5.58 17.95 -3.22
CA LEU A 52 -5.25 17.09 -2.09
C LEU A 52 -4.37 17.82 -1.08
N GLU A 53 -3.46 18.68 -1.53
CA GLU A 53 -2.67 19.56 -0.66
C GLU A 53 -3.55 20.56 0.08
N ALA A 54 -4.49 21.22 -0.59
CA ALA A 54 -5.43 22.13 0.05
C ALA A 54 -6.33 21.41 1.08
N ILE A 55 -6.88 20.24 0.72
CA ILE A 55 -7.66 19.39 1.66
C ILE A 55 -6.79 19.00 2.85
N SER A 56 -5.55 18.61 2.62
CA SER A 56 -4.61 18.25 3.68
C SER A 56 -4.34 19.40 4.64
N THR A 57 -4.14 20.63 4.16
CA THR A 57 -4.00 21.81 5.04
C THR A 57 -5.21 21.98 5.95
N LEU A 58 -6.43 21.86 5.40
CA LEU A 58 -7.67 21.93 6.19
C LEU A 58 -7.76 20.78 7.22
N LEU A 59 -7.37 19.56 6.83
CA LEU A 59 -7.35 18.41 7.74
C LEU A 59 -6.35 18.60 8.89
N GLN A 60 -5.18 19.19 8.62
CA GLN A 60 -4.16 19.45 9.63
C GLN A 60 -4.61 20.52 10.64
N GLU A 61 -5.22 21.61 10.15
CA GLU A 61 -5.84 22.62 11.01
C GLU A 61 -6.91 22.00 11.90
N GLU A 62 -7.71 21.07 11.37
CA GLU A 62 -8.71 20.43 12.19
C GLU A 62 -8.14 19.46 13.20
N VAL A 63 -7.16 18.64 12.82
CA VAL A 63 -6.49 17.75 13.77
C VAL A 63 -5.95 18.57 14.96
N LYS A 64 -5.53 19.81 14.74
CA LYS A 64 -5.13 20.74 15.81
C LYS A 64 -6.32 21.17 16.68
N ASN A 65 -7.46 21.54 16.10
CA ASN A 65 -8.68 21.87 16.84
C ASN A 65 -9.19 20.70 17.68
N ILE A 66 -9.37 19.52 17.07
CA ILE A 66 -9.81 18.30 17.77
C ILE A 66 -8.82 17.92 18.87
N SER A 67 -7.51 18.11 18.63
CA SER A 67 -6.49 17.86 19.65
C SER A 67 -6.63 18.80 20.86
N SER A 68 -7.03 20.05 20.65
CA SER A 68 -7.35 21.01 21.72
C SER A 68 -8.56 20.55 22.54
N ASP A 69 -9.66 20.19 21.88
CA ASP A 69 -10.87 19.68 22.54
C ASP A 69 -10.59 18.39 23.32
N ARG A 70 -9.78 17.50 22.74
CA ARG A 70 -9.33 16.26 23.39
C ARG A 70 -8.48 16.55 24.63
N ALA A 71 -7.65 17.61 24.62
CA ALA A 71 -6.87 18.01 25.79
C ALA A 71 -7.79 18.49 26.93
N MET A 72 -8.84 19.26 26.62
CA MET A 72 -9.86 19.67 27.58
C MET A 72 -10.62 18.48 28.17
N LEU A 73 -10.98 17.49 27.34
CA LEU A 73 -11.62 16.25 27.82
C LEU A 73 -10.70 15.44 28.74
N ARG A 74 -9.38 15.43 28.47
CA ARG A 74 -8.41 14.78 29.36
C ARG A 74 -8.41 15.39 30.75
N GLU A 75 -8.44 16.71 30.85
CA GLU A 75 -8.56 17.40 32.13
C GLU A 75 -9.87 17.05 32.84
N LYS A 76 -10.98 17.02 32.08
CA LYS A 76 -12.29 16.61 32.62
C LYS A 76 -12.29 15.17 33.12
N ILE A 77 -11.63 14.23 32.44
CA ILE A 77 -11.51 12.83 32.88
C ILE A 77 -10.74 12.71 34.21
N ILE A 78 -9.70 13.52 34.39
CA ILE A 78 -8.89 13.54 35.62
C ILE A 78 -9.70 14.10 36.79
N ASN A 79 -10.50 15.14 36.54
CA ASN A 79 -11.18 15.92 37.57
C ASN A 79 -12.64 15.49 37.85
N SER A 80 -13.18 14.52 37.11
CA SER A 80 -14.57 14.03 37.26
C SER A 80 -14.64 12.58 37.73
N SER A 81 -15.81 12.16 38.22
CA SER A 81 -16.06 10.79 38.67
C SER A 81 -17.44 10.29 38.21
N GLY A 82 -17.67 8.98 38.32
CA GLY A 82 -18.94 8.36 37.94
C GLY A 82 -19.29 8.54 36.46
N VAL A 83 -20.55 8.89 36.18
CA VAL A 83 -21.13 8.97 34.82
C VAL A 83 -20.45 10.05 33.96
N GLU A 84 -20.05 11.18 34.55
CA GLU A 84 -19.41 12.27 33.80
C GLU A 84 -18.04 11.86 33.27
N ARG A 85 -17.28 11.10 34.06
CA ARG A 85 -15.99 10.55 33.63
C ARG A 85 -16.16 9.54 32.49
N VAL A 86 -17.19 8.70 32.56
CA VAL A 86 -17.49 7.72 31.50
C VAL A 86 -17.84 8.44 30.19
N ARG A 87 -18.74 9.43 30.23
CA ARG A 87 -19.08 10.24 29.05
C ARG A 87 -17.86 10.96 28.46
N ALA A 88 -17.05 11.60 29.31
CA ALA A 88 -15.83 12.27 28.84
C ALA A 88 -14.83 11.29 28.22
N GLN A 89 -14.74 10.05 28.72
CA GLN A 89 -13.90 9.00 28.14
C GLN A 89 -14.44 8.51 26.78
N GLU A 90 -15.77 8.39 26.63
CA GLU A 90 -16.41 8.07 25.35
C GLU A 90 -16.14 9.15 24.31
N ASP A 91 -16.35 10.41 24.66
CA ASP A 91 -16.06 11.57 23.81
C ASP A 91 -14.58 11.61 23.42
N TYR A 92 -13.67 11.39 24.38
CA TYR A 92 -12.22 11.32 24.13
C TYR A 92 -11.87 10.22 23.12
N ASN A 93 -12.51 9.06 23.23
CA ASN A 93 -12.29 7.94 22.32
C ASN A 93 -12.82 8.25 20.90
N LEU A 94 -13.95 8.95 20.80
CA LEU A 94 -14.50 9.43 19.52
C LEU A 94 -13.56 10.43 18.85
N LEU A 95 -13.07 11.44 19.59
CA LEU A 95 -12.11 12.41 19.05
C LEU A 95 -10.80 11.74 18.64
N THR A 96 -10.34 10.73 19.37
CA THR A 96 -9.13 9.97 19.01
C THR A 96 -9.32 9.19 17.71
N LYS A 97 -10.49 8.56 17.52
CA LYS A 97 -10.84 7.88 16.26
C LYS A 97 -10.83 8.85 15.08
N GLU A 98 -11.42 10.03 15.27
CA GLU A 98 -11.47 11.05 14.23
C GLU A 98 -10.06 11.57 13.88
N ILE A 99 -9.22 11.88 14.88
CA ILE A 99 -7.82 12.27 14.65
C ILE A 99 -7.07 11.20 13.84
N ASN A 100 -7.20 9.92 14.20
CA ASN A 100 -6.53 8.83 13.48
C ASN A 100 -6.97 8.77 12.01
N LYS A 101 -8.28 8.89 11.77
CA LYS A 101 -8.87 8.89 10.43
C LYS A 101 -8.31 10.05 9.61
N LEU A 102 -8.46 11.30 10.09
CA LEU A 102 -8.00 12.51 9.40
C LEU A 102 -6.48 12.48 9.15
N SER A 103 -5.69 12.04 10.14
CA SER A 103 -4.23 11.89 10.00
C SER A 103 -3.81 10.83 8.97
N THR A 104 -4.66 9.85 8.69
CA THR A 104 -4.40 8.84 7.65
C THR A 104 -4.73 9.40 6.28
N ILE A 105 -5.85 10.12 6.16
CA ILE A 105 -6.29 10.75 4.92
C ILE A 105 -5.31 11.84 4.48
N ASP A 106 -4.81 12.63 5.43
CA ASP A 106 -3.81 13.69 5.20
C ASP A 106 -2.59 13.19 4.40
N LYS A 107 -2.20 11.93 4.63
CA LYS A 107 -1.02 11.32 4.01
C LYS A 107 -1.24 10.84 2.59
N ILE A 108 -2.49 10.72 2.12
CA ILE A 108 -2.82 10.22 0.78
C ILE A 108 -2.12 11.06 -0.28
N LYS A 109 -2.05 12.39 -0.09
CA LYS A 109 -1.37 13.31 -1.02
C LYS A 109 0.09 12.94 -1.28
N ASN A 110 0.77 12.33 -0.30
CA ASN A 110 2.19 12.00 -0.39
C ASN A 110 2.45 10.87 -1.40
N PHE A 111 1.40 10.17 -1.85
CA PHE A 111 1.47 9.04 -2.77
C PHE A 111 0.86 9.35 -4.15
N ILE A 112 0.49 10.61 -4.39
CA ILE A 112 -0.04 11.10 -5.66
C ILE A 112 0.94 12.13 -6.23
N GLY A 113 1.60 11.76 -7.31
CA GLY A 113 2.48 12.60 -8.11
C GLY A 113 1.72 13.54 -9.03
N ASP A 114 2.43 14.54 -9.56
CA ASP A 114 1.86 15.54 -10.46
C ASP A 114 1.45 14.96 -11.82
N ASP A 115 2.17 13.94 -12.29
CA ASP A 115 1.97 13.27 -13.58
C ASP A 115 1.16 11.96 -13.47
N ASP A 116 0.62 11.65 -12.29
CA ASP A 116 -0.17 10.43 -12.11
C ASP A 116 -1.47 10.48 -12.93
N ILE A 117 -1.69 9.45 -13.74
CA ILE A 117 -2.92 9.27 -14.50
C ILE A 117 -3.99 8.71 -13.56
N ILE A 118 -5.09 9.44 -13.41
CA ILE A 118 -6.26 9.01 -12.65
C ILE A 118 -7.31 8.46 -13.62
N ASP A 119 -7.55 7.16 -13.54
CA ASP A 119 -8.60 6.46 -14.25
C ASP A 119 -9.96 6.78 -13.59
N ASN A 120 -10.74 7.63 -14.26
CA ASN A 120 -12.03 8.11 -13.78
C ASN A 120 -13.21 7.23 -14.24
N ASP A 121 -12.97 6.07 -14.85
CA ASP A 121 -14.05 5.28 -15.43
C ASP A 121 -14.93 4.61 -14.36
N LYS A 122 -14.35 4.26 -13.20
CA LYS A 122 -15.04 3.60 -12.09
C LYS A 122 -14.94 4.39 -10.79
N GLU A 123 -16.03 4.42 -10.03
CA GLU A 123 -16.06 5.00 -8.69
C GLU A 123 -15.64 3.96 -7.65
N ILE A 124 -14.95 4.41 -6.60
CA ILE A 124 -14.59 3.57 -5.46
C ILE A 124 -15.86 3.14 -4.73
N ALA A 125 -16.00 1.83 -4.50
CA ALA A 125 -17.17 1.28 -3.86
C ALA A 125 -17.36 1.80 -2.42
N ASP A 126 -18.59 2.12 -2.06
CA ASP A 126 -18.99 2.56 -0.72
C ASP A 126 -18.56 1.60 0.38
N SER A 127 -18.70 0.29 0.13
CA SER A 127 -18.27 -0.75 1.06
C SER A 127 -16.77 -0.69 1.34
N TRP A 128 -15.97 -0.38 0.32
CA TRP A 128 -14.53 -0.20 0.45
C TRP A 128 -14.21 1.07 1.26
N ILE A 129 -14.87 2.20 0.95
CA ILE A 129 -14.70 3.47 1.69
C ILE A 129 -15.07 3.31 3.17
N ASN A 130 -16.19 2.64 3.45
CA ASN A 130 -16.63 2.36 4.82
C ASN A 130 -15.61 1.50 5.56
N LYS A 131 -15.05 0.48 4.89
CA LYS A 131 -14.02 -0.36 5.50
C LYS A 131 -12.73 0.42 5.75
N PHE A 132 -12.29 1.23 4.79
CA PHE A 132 -11.16 2.14 5.00
C PHE A 132 -11.38 3.05 6.21
N ASN A 133 -12.56 3.66 6.34
CA ASN A 133 -12.88 4.54 7.47
C ASN A 133 -12.82 3.81 8.82
N GLU A 134 -13.37 2.59 8.89
CA GLU A 134 -13.30 1.74 10.08
C GLU A 134 -11.85 1.49 10.51
N LEU A 135 -10.99 1.12 9.55
CA LEU A 135 -9.58 0.83 9.80
C LEU A 135 -8.77 2.08 10.14
N ALA A 136 -8.94 3.17 9.37
CA ALA A 136 -8.24 4.43 9.60
C ALA A 136 -8.61 5.08 10.95
N SER A 137 -9.82 4.85 11.45
CA SER A 137 -10.26 5.34 12.76
C SER A 137 -9.68 4.53 13.93
N SER A 138 -9.53 3.22 13.76
CA SER A 138 -9.16 2.29 14.83
C SER A 138 -7.65 2.11 15.00
N LEU A 139 -6.87 2.33 13.94
CA LEU A 139 -5.45 1.98 13.90
C LEU A 139 -4.59 3.24 13.94
N ASN A 140 -3.63 3.28 14.87
CA ASN A 140 -2.90 4.51 15.19
C ASN A 140 -1.41 4.48 14.81
N GLU A 141 -0.87 3.29 14.53
CA GLU A 141 0.54 3.06 14.23
C GLU A 141 0.94 3.71 12.92
N GLU A 142 2.07 4.41 12.94
CA GLU A 142 2.52 5.25 11.83
C GLU A 142 2.71 4.45 10.53
N TRP A 143 3.36 3.28 10.62
CA TRP A 143 3.57 2.39 9.47
C TRP A 143 2.23 1.93 8.85
N ARG A 144 1.22 1.68 9.68
CA ARG A 144 -0.08 1.22 9.20
C ARG A 144 -0.87 2.34 8.54
N LYS A 145 -0.79 3.56 9.10
CA LYS A 145 -1.34 4.78 8.46
C LYS A 145 -0.74 5.00 7.08
N GLN A 146 0.57 4.81 6.91
CA GLN A 146 1.24 4.93 5.62
C GLN A 146 0.72 3.88 4.60
N LEU A 147 0.55 2.62 5.02
CA LEU A 147 0.00 1.57 4.16
C LEU A 147 -1.44 1.87 3.73
N LEU A 148 -2.29 2.29 4.66
CA LEU A 148 -3.68 2.66 4.37
C LEU A 148 -3.75 3.86 3.42
N ALA A 149 -2.95 4.90 3.67
CA ALA A 149 -2.88 6.07 2.80
C ALA A 149 -2.42 5.72 1.37
N LYS A 150 -1.40 4.87 1.24
CA LYS A 150 -0.93 4.39 -0.07
C LYS A 150 -1.95 3.49 -0.76
N ALA A 151 -2.64 2.62 -0.02
CA ALA A 151 -3.73 1.81 -0.54
C ALA A 151 -4.84 2.68 -1.11
N PHE A 152 -5.23 3.73 -0.38
CA PHE A 152 -6.21 4.71 -0.85
C PHE A 152 -5.72 5.46 -2.09
N ALA A 153 -4.46 5.89 -2.11
CA ALA A 153 -3.89 6.58 -3.26
C ALA A 153 -3.92 5.70 -4.52
N LEU A 154 -3.62 4.40 -4.41
CA LEU A 154 -3.73 3.47 -5.53
C LEU A 154 -5.18 3.29 -5.99
N GLU A 155 -6.11 3.18 -5.05
CA GLU A 155 -7.55 3.07 -5.35
C GLU A 155 -8.11 4.35 -5.99
N LEU A 156 -7.58 5.52 -5.61
CA LEU A 156 -7.87 6.81 -6.27
C LEU A 156 -7.34 6.88 -7.70
N LYS A 157 -6.12 6.36 -7.94
CA LYS A 157 -5.54 6.33 -9.30
C LYS A 157 -6.32 5.39 -10.21
N LYS A 158 -6.73 4.23 -9.71
CA LYS A 158 -7.51 3.25 -10.45
C LYS A 158 -8.35 2.42 -9.50
N SER A 159 -9.67 2.59 -9.56
CA SER A 159 -10.58 1.82 -8.72
C SER A 159 -10.57 0.33 -9.07
N GLY A 160 -10.64 -0.51 -8.04
CA GLY A 160 -10.55 -1.96 -8.09
C GLY A 160 -9.11 -2.49 -7.97
N THR A 161 -8.11 -1.62 -7.80
CA THR A 161 -6.70 -2.02 -7.64
C THR A 161 -6.46 -2.66 -6.28
N ILE A 162 -7.09 -2.13 -5.23
CA ILE A 162 -6.98 -2.66 -3.86
C ILE A 162 -8.32 -3.27 -3.47
N ASN A 163 -8.33 -4.58 -3.24
CA ASN A 163 -9.53 -5.25 -2.75
C ASN A 163 -9.69 -5.13 -1.23
N ILE A 164 -10.89 -5.45 -0.72
CA ILE A 164 -11.20 -5.40 0.71
C ILE A 164 -10.35 -6.40 1.53
N LEU A 165 -9.96 -7.54 0.95
CA LEU A 165 -9.09 -8.51 1.64
C LEU A 165 -7.72 -7.92 1.93
N THR A 166 -7.14 -7.17 0.99
CA THR A 166 -5.89 -6.43 1.19
C THR A 166 -6.03 -5.41 2.32
N LEU A 167 -7.11 -4.64 2.38
CA LEU A 167 -7.37 -3.72 3.50
C LEU A 167 -7.45 -4.46 4.84
N ASN A 168 -8.18 -5.57 4.89
CA ASN A 168 -8.30 -6.37 6.11
C ASN A 168 -6.96 -6.93 6.57
N SER A 169 -6.12 -7.40 5.63
CA SER A 169 -4.80 -7.91 5.96
C SER A 169 -3.89 -6.86 6.57
N ILE A 170 -3.96 -5.59 6.13
CA ILE A 170 -3.22 -4.48 6.77
C ILE A 170 -3.55 -4.38 8.26
N ALA A 171 -4.81 -4.62 8.63
CA ALA A 171 -5.26 -4.58 10.03
C ALA A 171 -4.84 -5.82 10.84
N SER A 172 -4.61 -6.96 10.18
CA SER A 172 -4.21 -8.21 10.84
C SER A 172 -2.73 -8.27 11.23
N PHE A 173 -1.87 -7.45 10.64
CA PHE A 173 -0.45 -7.41 11.00
C PHE A 173 -0.25 -6.75 12.37
N ASP A 174 0.48 -7.44 13.25
CA ASP A 174 1.26 -6.77 14.28
C ASP A 174 2.58 -6.22 13.70
N GLU A 175 3.26 -5.35 14.45
CA GLU A 175 4.48 -4.70 13.96
C GLU A 175 5.61 -5.70 13.68
N ASN A 176 5.74 -6.77 14.48
CA ASN A 176 6.79 -7.77 14.29
C ASN A 176 6.53 -8.57 13.00
N THR A 177 5.32 -9.08 12.79
CA THR A 177 4.98 -9.80 11.54
C THR A 177 5.09 -8.89 10.32
N PHE A 178 4.71 -7.61 10.44
CA PHE A 178 4.92 -6.64 9.36
C PHE A 178 6.40 -6.46 9.00
N LYS A 179 7.28 -6.35 10.00
CA LYS A 179 8.73 -6.23 9.79
C LYS A 179 9.34 -7.47 9.17
N LEU A 180 8.93 -8.66 9.61
CA LEU A 180 9.37 -9.93 9.00
C LEU A 180 8.94 -10.03 7.54
N PHE A 181 7.69 -9.66 7.24
CA PHE A 181 7.23 -9.63 5.87
C PHE A 181 7.99 -8.59 5.04
N GLY A 182 8.24 -7.40 5.58
CA GLY A 182 9.06 -6.36 4.97
C GLY A 182 10.48 -6.83 4.65
N PHE A 183 11.12 -7.59 5.54
CA PHE A 183 12.42 -8.22 5.27
C PHE A 183 12.37 -9.16 4.05
N LEU A 184 11.33 -10.00 3.93
CA LEU A 184 11.17 -10.88 2.78
C LEU A 184 10.88 -10.10 1.49
N VAL A 185 10.06 -9.05 1.57
CA VAL A 185 9.81 -8.13 0.44
C VAL A 185 11.13 -7.51 -0.05
N ASN A 186 11.94 -6.98 0.87
CA ASN A 186 13.26 -6.41 0.60
C ASN A 186 14.24 -7.39 -0.02
N SER A 187 14.10 -8.67 0.31
CA SER A 187 15.00 -9.73 -0.18
C SER A 187 14.48 -10.43 -1.44
N SER A 188 13.27 -10.09 -1.89
CA SER A 188 12.59 -10.76 -3.00
C SER A 188 12.94 -10.14 -4.35
N ILE A 189 13.00 -11.00 -5.35
CA ILE A 189 13.21 -10.65 -6.75
C ILE A 189 11.86 -10.41 -7.41
N ARG A 190 11.75 -9.34 -8.20
CA ARG A 190 10.53 -9.02 -8.94
C ARG A 190 10.53 -9.67 -10.31
N MET A 191 9.52 -10.47 -10.59
CA MET A 191 9.19 -10.99 -11.91
C MET A 191 7.86 -10.37 -12.33
N TYR A 192 7.92 -9.28 -13.10
CA TYR A 192 6.76 -8.42 -13.35
C TYR A 192 6.13 -7.95 -12.02
N GLU A 193 4.85 -8.24 -11.78
CA GLU A 193 4.14 -7.89 -10.55
C GLU A 193 4.28 -8.94 -9.43
N VAL A 194 4.98 -10.05 -9.69
CA VAL A 194 5.13 -11.16 -8.76
C VAL A 194 6.48 -11.11 -8.07
N ASN A 195 6.45 -11.23 -6.75
CA ASN A 195 7.65 -11.33 -5.92
C ASN A 195 8.00 -12.79 -5.70
N CYS A 196 9.26 -13.13 -5.93
CA CYS A 196 9.76 -14.49 -5.77
C CYS A 196 11.10 -14.53 -5.03
N LEU A 197 11.33 -15.65 -4.37
CA LEU A 197 12.57 -15.98 -3.67
C LEU A 197 13.07 -17.32 -4.23
N PRO A 198 14.38 -17.52 -4.40
CA PRO A 198 14.89 -18.85 -4.69
C PRO A 198 14.60 -19.77 -3.49
N PRO A 199 14.66 -21.10 -3.62
CA PRO A 199 14.57 -22.00 -2.48
C PRO A 199 15.72 -21.73 -1.52
N VAL A 200 15.42 -21.38 -0.26
CA VAL A 200 16.40 -21.07 0.78
C VAL A 200 16.38 -22.18 1.84
N ASP A 201 17.54 -22.48 2.42
CA ASP A 201 17.60 -23.41 3.55
C ASP A 201 16.88 -22.79 4.77
N LYS A 202 15.98 -23.57 5.37
CA LYS A 202 15.15 -23.15 6.50
C LYS A 202 15.94 -22.80 7.77
N ASN A 203 17.21 -23.20 7.83
CA ASN A 203 18.12 -22.95 8.94
C ASN A 203 18.97 -21.68 8.76
N VAL A 204 18.90 -21.00 7.60
CA VAL A 204 19.61 -19.73 7.41
C VAL A 204 19.10 -18.71 8.43
N GLU A 205 20.04 -18.05 9.09
CA GLU A 205 19.80 -17.05 10.12
C GLU A 205 19.95 -15.64 9.56
N PHE A 206 19.03 -14.76 9.96
CA PHE A 206 18.99 -13.37 9.54
C PHE A 206 18.93 -12.48 10.77
N SER A 207 19.64 -11.35 10.74
CA SER A 207 19.47 -10.28 11.71
C SER A 207 18.36 -9.35 11.22
N ILE A 208 17.22 -9.36 11.91
CA ILE A 208 16.07 -8.50 11.62
C ILE A 208 15.79 -7.69 12.88
N ASP A 209 15.92 -6.37 12.79
CA ASP A 209 15.79 -5.44 13.93
C ASP A 209 16.63 -5.86 15.16
N GLY A 210 17.87 -6.29 14.90
CA GLY A 210 18.81 -6.70 15.95
C GLY A 210 18.51 -8.06 16.59
N LYS A 211 17.52 -8.81 16.08
CA LYS A 211 17.22 -10.17 16.52
C LYS A 211 17.60 -11.17 15.44
N ILE A 212 18.29 -12.23 15.84
CA ILE A 212 18.59 -13.34 14.95
C ILE A 212 17.35 -14.23 14.83
N LYS A 213 16.87 -14.42 13.60
CA LYS A 213 15.72 -15.29 13.28
C LYS A 213 16.09 -16.23 12.14
N LYS A 214 15.71 -17.50 12.28
CA LYS A 214 15.81 -18.49 11.21
C LYS A 214 14.70 -18.31 10.21
N LEU A 215 14.92 -18.69 8.95
CA LEU A 215 13.86 -18.69 7.94
C LEU A 215 12.65 -19.49 8.42
N SER A 216 12.83 -20.71 8.93
CA SER A 216 11.74 -21.54 9.49
C SER A 216 10.86 -20.81 10.52
N THR A 217 11.47 -19.99 11.38
CA THR A 217 10.75 -19.16 12.35
C THR A 217 9.94 -18.06 11.65
N ILE A 218 10.52 -17.42 10.64
CA ILE A 218 9.82 -16.42 9.82
C ILE A 218 8.62 -17.05 9.08
N GLU A 219 8.82 -18.22 8.47
CA GLU A 219 7.75 -18.97 7.78
C GLU A 219 6.60 -19.30 8.73
N TYR A 220 6.92 -19.75 9.95
CA TYR A 220 5.93 -20.07 10.97
C TYR A 220 5.16 -18.82 11.43
N GLU A 221 5.85 -17.74 11.75
CA GLU A 221 5.22 -16.49 12.21
C GLU A 221 4.34 -15.86 11.13
N LEU A 222 4.70 -15.98 9.84
CA LEU A 222 3.91 -15.43 8.73
C LEU A 222 2.87 -16.40 8.16
N GLY A 223 2.94 -17.69 8.50
CA GLY A 223 2.15 -18.74 7.86
C GLY A 223 0.64 -18.52 7.94
N HIS A 224 0.15 -18.00 9.07
CA HIS A 224 -1.28 -17.72 9.28
C HIS A 224 -1.82 -16.57 8.42
N LEU A 225 -0.96 -15.71 7.87
CA LEU A 225 -1.34 -14.57 7.03
C LEU A 225 -1.47 -14.94 5.54
N ASN A 226 -1.04 -16.15 5.15
CA ASN A 226 -1.10 -16.67 3.79
C ASN A 226 -0.53 -15.70 2.72
N LEU A 227 0.62 -15.11 3.01
CA LEU A 227 1.26 -14.10 2.14
C LEU A 227 2.27 -14.70 1.16
N ILE A 228 2.82 -15.86 1.48
CA ILE A 228 3.91 -16.48 0.72
C ILE A 228 3.67 -17.99 0.65
N GLU A 229 3.77 -18.54 -0.55
CA GLU A 229 3.79 -19.96 -0.79
C GLU A 229 5.23 -20.47 -0.79
N LEU A 230 5.63 -21.01 0.36
CA LEU A 230 6.94 -21.59 0.60
C LEU A 230 6.93 -23.09 0.27
N SER A 231 6.39 -23.41 -0.91
CA SER A 231 6.34 -24.79 -1.40
C SER A 231 7.56 -25.08 -2.25
N ASN A 232 8.18 -26.24 -2.05
CA ASN A 232 9.34 -26.67 -2.84
C ASN A 232 8.99 -27.03 -4.29
N ASN A 233 7.72 -26.96 -4.67
CA ASN A 233 7.24 -27.39 -5.98
C ASN A 233 6.90 -26.22 -6.91
N ASN A 234 6.86 -24.99 -6.38
CA ASN A 234 6.61 -23.81 -7.21
C ASN A 234 7.82 -23.54 -8.10
N PHE A 235 7.57 -23.18 -9.36
CA PHE A 235 8.61 -22.93 -10.35
C PHE A 235 8.25 -21.80 -11.29
N ILE A 236 9.28 -21.18 -11.85
CA ILE A 236 9.13 -20.14 -12.85
C ILE A 236 8.85 -20.80 -14.20
N ASN A 237 7.62 -20.61 -14.72
CA ASN A 237 7.24 -21.07 -16.05
C ASN A 237 7.56 -19.97 -17.09
N ILE A 238 8.34 -20.33 -18.10
CA ILE A 238 8.93 -19.37 -19.05
C ILE A 238 8.31 -19.51 -20.46
N GLU A 239 7.57 -20.58 -20.76
CA GLU A 239 6.79 -20.77 -22.01
C GLU A 239 7.39 -20.19 -23.30
N ASN A 240 8.68 -20.46 -23.57
CA ASN A 240 9.44 -19.93 -24.72
C ASN A 240 9.59 -18.39 -24.81
N ARG A 241 9.28 -17.68 -23.72
CA ARG A 241 9.40 -16.22 -23.62
C ARG A 241 10.69 -15.84 -22.93
N GLU A 242 11.07 -14.60 -23.13
CA GLU A 242 12.08 -13.97 -22.28
C GLU A 242 11.39 -13.48 -21.02
N ILE A 243 11.97 -13.79 -19.87
CA ILE A 243 11.50 -13.26 -18.59
C ILE A 243 12.59 -12.39 -17.96
N TYR A 244 12.12 -11.44 -17.17
CA TYR A 244 12.97 -10.44 -16.52
C TYR A 244 12.80 -10.57 -15.02
N LEU A 245 13.89 -10.88 -14.34
CA LEU A 245 14.00 -10.96 -12.89
C LEU A 245 14.75 -9.73 -12.41
N ARG A 246 14.12 -8.89 -11.60
CA ARG A 246 14.67 -7.60 -11.19
C ARG A 246 14.97 -7.57 -9.70
N TYR A 247 16.11 -6.99 -9.37
CA TYR A 247 16.44 -6.58 -8.02
C TYR A 247 17.11 -5.19 -8.05
N GLY A 248 16.34 -4.17 -7.66
CA GLY A 248 16.73 -2.78 -7.85
C GLY A 248 16.99 -2.47 -9.33
N ARG A 249 18.18 -1.96 -9.66
CA ARG A 249 18.58 -1.68 -11.05
C ARG A 249 19.12 -2.89 -11.81
N ARG A 250 19.41 -4.00 -11.11
CA ARG A 250 19.93 -5.21 -11.74
C ARG A 250 18.77 -6.00 -12.32
N VAL A 251 18.87 -6.37 -13.59
CA VAL A 251 17.86 -7.19 -14.25
C VAL A 251 18.53 -8.39 -14.90
N LEU A 252 18.11 -9.56 -14.46
CA LEU A 252 18.49 -10.82 -15.04
C LEU A 252 17.43 -11.20 -16.09
N LYS A 253 17.85 -11.11 -17.36
CA LYS A 253 17.09 -11.60 -18.50
C LYS A 253 17.41 -13.08 -18.69
N ILE A 254 16.40 -13.94 -18.64
CA ILE A 254 16.56 -15.37 -18.92
C ILE A 254 15.61 -15.87 -19.99
N LYS A 255 16.13 -16.79 -20.81
CA LYS A 255 15.39 -17.47 -21.87
C LYS A 255 15.81 -18.94 -21.91
N TYR A 256 14.84 -19.83 -22.11
CA TYR A 256 15.13 -21.23 -22.42
C TYR A 256 15.13 -21.44 -23.93
N THR A 257 16.05 -22.27 -24.42
CA THR A 257 16.24 -22.47 -25.87
C THR A 257 15.15 -23.31 -26.54
N ARG A 258 14.37 -24.06 -25.75
CA ARG A 258 13.29 -24.93 -26.22
C ARG A 258 11.93 -24.36 -25.84
N GLU A 259 10.90 -24.73 -26.60
CA GLU A 259 9.53 -24.26 -26.36
C GLU A 259 8.99 -24.64 -24.98
N GLN A 260 9.33 -25.85 -24.51
CA GLN A 260 8.97 -26.34 -23.18
C GLN A 260 10.22 -26.63 -22.35
N VAL A 261 10.20 -26.17 -21.10
CA VAL A 261 11.24 -26.43 -20.11
C VAL A 261 10.98 -27.82 -19.49
N PRO A 262 11.90 -28.79 -19.66
CA PRO A 262 11.79 -30.08 -18.99
C PRO A 262 11.78 -29.91 -17.46
N GLU A 263 11.09 -30.79 -16.74
CA GLU A 263 10.93 -30.66 -15.28
C GLU A 263 12.27 -30.51 -14.53
N ALA A 264 13.29 -31.28 -14.94
CA ALA A 264 14.64 -31.21 -14.37
C ALA A 264 15.29 -29.81 -14.51
N HIS A 265 14.91 -29.05 -15.52
CA HIS A 265 15.42 -27.70 -15.80
C HIS A 265 14.52 -26.59 -15.27
N ARG A 266 13.38 -26.89 -14.63
CA ARG A 266 12.54 -25.83 -14.03
C ARG A 266 13.28 -25.10 -12.91
N ILE A 267 13.23 -23.78 -12.92
CA ILE A 267 13.79 -22.95 -11.85
C ILE A 267 12.76 -22.91 -10.73
N LEU A 268 13.04 -23.60 -9.63
CA LEU A 268 12.19 -23.57 -8.44
C LEU A 268 12.23 -22.17 -7.82
N ALA A 269 11.09 -21.73 -7.28
CA ALA A 269 10.97 -20.45 -6.60
C ALA A 269 9.81 -20.47 -5.60
N ASN A 270 10.04 -19.91 -4.41
CA ASN A 270 8.97 -19.53 -3.50
C ASN A 270 8.33 -18.25 -4.02
N VAL A 271 7.01 -18.17 -4.05
CA VAL A 271 6.28 -17.03 -4.63
C VAL A 271 5.35 -16.41 -3.61
N PHE A 272 5.19 -15.10 -3.69
CA PHE A 272 4.21 -14.40 -2.89
C PHE A 272 2.82 -14.71 -3.45
N THR A 273 1.83 -14.88 -2.57
CA THR A 273 0.44 -15.08 -2.98
C THR A 273 -0.10 -13.80 -3.64
N PRO A 274 -1.27 -13.82 -4.31
CA PRO A 274 -1.89 -12.59 -4.79
C PRO A 274 -2.08 -11.53 -3.70
N LEU A 275 -2.44 -11.97 -2.49
CA LEU A 275 -2.54 -11.12 -1.31
C LEU A 275 -1.17 -10.58 -0.88
N GLY A 276 -0.15 -11.45 -0.80
CA GLY A 276 1.22 -11.05 -0.49
C GLY A 276 1.78 -10.02 -1.46
N ASN A 277 1.57 -10.20 -2.77
CA ASN A 277 1.99 -9.24 -3.78
C ASN A 277 1.25 -7.90 -3.65
N SER A 278 -0.05 -7.93 -3.34
CA SER A 278 -0.84 -6.71 -3.11
C SER A 278 -0.30 -5.91 -1.93
N ILE A 279 0.00 -6.57 -0.80
CA ILE A 279 0.60 -5.92 0.37
C ILE A 279 2.04 -5.46 0.09
N ALA A 280 2.83 -6.28 -0.61
CA ALA A 280 4.20 -5.94 -0.99
C ALA A 280 4.27 -4.71 -1.90
N ASN A 281 3.25 -4.46 -2.73
CA ASN A 281 3.15 -3.26 -3.56
C ASN A 281 2.92 -1.98 -2.73
N LEU A 282 2.27 -2.10 -1.58
CA LEU A 282 2.11 -1.01 -0.61
C LEU A 282 3.39 -0.75 0.18
N TYR A 283 4.27 -1.74 0.33
CA TYR A 283 5.52 -1.59 1.06
C TYR A 283 6.57 -0.77 0.28
N THR A 284 7.37 0.03 0.97
CA THR A 284 8.52 0.74 0.39
C THR A 284 9.76 -0.12 0.48
N ARG A 285 10.21 -0.65 -0.66
CA ARG A 285 11.35 -1.58 -0.75
C ARG A 285 12.69 -0.91 -0.47
N HIS A 286 13.47 -1.57 0.36
CA HIS A 286 14.87 -1.25 0.65
C HIS A 286 15.74 -2.46 0.26
N LEU A 287 16.69 -2.25 -0.65
CA LEU A 287 17.61 -3.31 -1.05
C LEU A 287 18.49 -3.72 0.15
N ASN A 288 18.70 -5.02 0.30
CA ASN A 288 19.61 -5.62 1.26
C ASN A 288 20.55 -6.64 0.61
N ASP A 289 21.55 -7.07 1.37
CA ASP A 289 22.56 -8.03 0.90
C ASP A 289 21.94 -9.39 0.57
N PHE A 290 20.96 -9.83 1.36
CA PHE A 290 20.31 -11.13 1.12
C PHE A 290 19.52 -11.18 -0.19
N GLY A 291 18.90 -10.07 -0.61
CA GLY A 291 18.27 -9.99 -1.92
C GLY A 291 19.27 -9.98 -3.07
N ASN A 292 20.46 -9.40 -2.88
CA ASN A 292 21.56 -9.55 -3.85
C ASN A 292 21.99 -11.01 -3.96
N ASP A 293 22.16 -11.70 -2.83
CA ASP A 293 22.49 -13.12 -2.81
C ASP A 293 21.42 -13.97 -3.50
N ASN A 294 20.14 -13.62 -3.33
CA ASN A 294 19.02 -14.27 -4.01
C ASN A 294 19.06 -14.05 -5.53
N PHE A 295 19.41 -12.84 -5.98
CA PHE A 295 19.60 -12.55 -7.40
C PHE A 295 20.73 -13.39 -7.99
N GLU A 296 21.90 -13.41 -7.34
CA GLU A 296 23.05 -14.25 -7.73
C GLU A 296 22.71 -15.74 -7.73
N LYS A 297 21.89 -16.17 -6.78
CA LYS A 297 21.43 -17.55 -6.70
C LYS A 297 20.54 -17.91 -7.88
N PHE A 298 19.61 -17.05 -8.30
CA PHE A 298 18.83 -17.27 -9.52
C PHE A 298 19.71 -17.33 -10.76
N LEU A 299 20.68 -16.41 -10.91
CA LEU A 299 21.64 -16.43 -12.03
C LEU A 299 22.38 -17.77 -12.10
N ARG A 300 22.92 -18.23 -10.97
CA ARG A 300 23.64 -19.52 -10.89
C ARG A 300 22.73 -20.71 -11.20
N ILE A 301 21.51 -20.73 -10.65
CA ILE A 301 20.53 -21.81 -10.90
C ILE A 301 20.14 -21.85 -12.39
N ALA A 302 19.85 -20.70 -12.99
CA ALA A 302 19.46 -20.59 -14.39
C ALA A 302 20.60 -21.05 -15.31
N THR A 303 21.82 -20.58 -15.08
CA THR A 303 23.01 -20.99 -15.84
C THR A 303 23.23 -22.50 -15.75
N LYS A 304 23.17 -23.07 -14.55
CA LYS A 304 23.33 -24.52 -14.33
C LYS A 304 22.25 -25.34 -15.02
N LYS A 305 21.03 -24.81 -15.13
CA LYS A 305 19.89 -25.47 -15.79
C LYS A 305 19.85 -25.23 -17.31
N GLY A 306 20.89 -24.62 -17.89
CA GLY A 306 21.04 -24.45 -19.34
C GLY A 306 20.24 -23.30 -19.94
N TYR A 307 19.87 -22.31 -19.13
CA TYR A 307 19.24 -21.09 -19.64
C TYR A 307 20.28 -20.15 -20.24
N ILE A 308 19.87 -19.43 -21.28
CA ILE A 308 20.61 -18.26 -21.75
C ILE A 308 20.30 -17.13 -20.78
N CYS A 309 21.35 -16.65 -20.12
CA CYS A 309 21.26 -15.61 -19.09
C CYS A 309 22.03 -14.38 -19.54
N GLN A 310 21.42 -13.20 -19.37
CA GLN A 310 22.07 -11.92 -19.57
C GLN A 310 21.71 -11.00 -18.42
N GLU A 311 22.71 -10.45 -17.75
CA GLU A 311 22.48 -9.35 -16.81
C GLU A 311 22.50 -8.03 -17.57
N ILE A 312 21.48 -7.22 -17.34
CA ILE A 312 21.35 -5.86 -17.87
C ILE A 312 21.10 -4.90 -16.72
N GLU A 313 21.57 -3.67 -16.88
CA GLU A 313 21.30 -2.60 -15.93
C GLU A 313 20.11 -1.77 -16.41
N MET A 314 19.14 -1.55 -15.53
CA MET A 314 18.00 -0.70 -15.78
C MET A 314 18.41 0.77 -15.87
N SER A 315 17.86 1.49 -16.85
CA SER A 315 18.06 2.94 -16.96
C SER A 315 17.48 3.66 -15.74
N GLN A 316 18.03 4.84 -15.41
CA GLN A 316 17.52 5.63 -14.28
C GLN A 316 16.04 6.01 -14.46
N GLN A 317 15.61 6.31 -15.69
CA GLN A 317 14.22 6.62 -15.99
C GLN A 317 13.30 5.42 -15.70
N LEU A 318 13.63 4.25 -16.24
CA LEU A 318 12.81 3.06 -16.05
C LEU A 318 12.81 2.60 -14.58
N TYR A 319 13.92 2.81 -13.87
CA TYR A 319 14.01 2.56 -12.43
C TYR A 319 13.13 3.53 -11.62
N SER A 320 13.05 4.81 -12.00
CA SER A 320 12.13 5.76 -11.37
C SER A 320 10.66 5.39 -11.60
N GLU A 321 10.31 4.86 -12.78
CA GLU A 321 8.94 4.45 -13.13
C GLU A 321 8.53 3.15 -12.41
N LEU A 322 9.41 2.15 -12.39
CA LEU A 322 9.10 0.82 -11.86
C LEU A 322 9.50 0.62 -10.39
N GLY A 323 10.28 1.53 -9.81
CA GLY A 323 10.80 1.48 -8.46
C GLY A 323 11.76 0.31 -8.19
N ASN A 324 11.94 -0.07 -6.92
CA ASN A 324 12.61 -1.31 -6.52
C ASN A 324 11.72 -2.54 -6.75
#